data_AF-A0A8H8QWR2-F1
#
_entry.id   AF-A0A8H8QWR2-F1
#
_cell.length_a   1.000
_cell.length_b   1.000
_cell.length_c   1.000
_cell.angle_alpha   90.00
_cell.angle_beta   90.00
_cell.angle_gamma   90.00
#
_symmetry.space_group_name_H-M   'P 1'
#
loop_
_entity.id
_entity.type
_entity.pdbx_description
1 polymer ?
#
loop_
_entity_poly.entity_id
_entity_poly.type
_entity_poly.pdbx_seq_one_letter_code
_entity_poly.pdbx_strand_id
1 'polypeptide(L)'
;MIFGAVKRAGVRALVSKGWGGLGGHEVPDGVFLLGNVPHDWLFQYVSCVVHHGGAGTAAIGIAMGKPTVVVPFFGDQAFWGAMIHKAGAGPEPVPYKMLTEELLANSITTALGPDIQSAVKSMAAKIADENGSANAASSFQQAVNMDSMRCFICPERLAVWRIRKTDIRLSTLAASILVDEQLIHWPQLKLVRHRDWYVDEGPSGPISGAIATASSVATNTISLVVEYSRNFSKSIKKPAPKDDDTSSSDSPPIKPSPSWDIPHTRNPVQAAVDFPPERIEAVAYKIATKAFPVPRGSKKKSDNLGLTKTTMSLHSKATKKAVEHGRTYNAAHETEHFAVSMAATGLRVPVALFYNLANGFHNAPLYFFHDDTVRKRDKITGFGSGVRVAGKEFTLGMFDGVTGILTLPYRGAKKEGVTGFCTGVGKGAGALIFKTSAGYTLKGLEKQFLKRYNRDLKARLITVRLRQGIAEFEQASKEKKEDVTRRWKEISAVLM
;
A
#
# COMPACT_ATOMS: atom_id res chain seq x y z
N MET A 1 -30.92 24.64 0.23
CA MET A 1 -30.18 24.10 -0.93
C MET A 1 -30.73 22.76 -1.40
N ILE A 2 -30.32 21.57 -0.89
CA ILE A 2 -30.78 20.28 -1.48
C ILE A 2 -32.31 20.15 -1.44
N PHE A 3 -32.93 20.36 -0.28
CA PHE A 3 -34.39 20.24 -0.13
C PHE A 3 -35.15 21.24 -1.01
N GLY A 4 -34.65 22.48 -1.12
CA GLY A 4 -35.27 23.48 -1.99
C GLY A 4 -35.11 23.16 -3.47
N ALA A 5 -33.98 22.57 -3.89
CA ALA A 5 -33.76 22.16 -5.27
C ALA A 5 -34.70 21.02 -5.67
N VAL A 6 -34.88 20.04 -4.78
CA VAL A 6 -35.84 18.94 -4.94
C VAL A 6 -37.27 19.47 -5.08
N LYS A 7 -37.66 20.42 -4.22
CA LYS A 7 -38.96 21.08 -4.28
C LYS A 7 -39.15 21.85 -5.60
N ARG A 8 -38.14 22.60 -6.04
CA ARG A 8 -38.19 23.36 -7.32
C ARG A 8 -38.25 22.46 -8.54
N ALA A 9 -37.52 21.34 -8.52
CA ALA A 9 -37.57 20.34 -9.58
C ALA A 9 -38.88 19.53 -9.58
N GLY A 10 -39.69 19.63 -8.52
CA GLY A 10 -40.97 18.91 -8.41
C GLY A 10 -40.80 17.39 -8.25
N VAL A 11 -39.69 16.94 -7.68
CA VAL A 11 -39.36 15.51 -7.55
C VAL A 11 -39.35 15.06 -6.09
N ARG A 12 -39.40 13.74 -5.87
CA ARG A 12 -39.06 13.12 -4.59
C ARG A 12 -37.57 12.78 -4.57
N ALA A 13 -36.95 12.79 -3.39
CA ALA A 13 -35.52 12.55 -3.27
C ALA A 13 -35.17 11.54 -2.18
N LEU A 14 -34.26 10.65 -2.53
CA LEU A 14 -33.55 9.80 -1.59
C LEU A 14 -32.18 10.42 -1.34
N VAL A 15 -31.91 10.89 -0.12
CA VAL A 15 -30.69 11.61 0.21
C VAL A 15 -29.84 10.75 1.13
N SER A 16 -28.72 10.24 0.62
CA SER A 16 -27.74 9.56 1.47
C SER A 16 -27.12 10.56 2.44
N LYS A 17 -27.20 10.27 3.74
CA LYS A 17 -26.54 11.09 4.78
C LYS A 17 -25.01 11.15 4.56
N GLY A 18 -24.46 10.14 3.89
CA GLY A 18 -23.04 10.01 3.61
C GLY A 18 -22.18 10.04 4.87
N TRP A 19 -20.88 10.22 4.68
CA TRP A 19 -19.91 10.30 5.76
C TRP A 19 -19.88 11.68 6.44
N GLY A 20 -20.54 12.67 5.83
CA GLY A 20 -20.65 14.05 6.27
C GLY A 20 -21.90 14.37 7.10
N GLY A 21 -22.77 13.39 7.36
CA GLY A 21 -23.93 13.56 8.24
C GLY A 21 -24.97 14.56 7.71
N LEU A 22 -25.28 14.53 6.41
CA LEU A 22 -26.30 15.40 5.83
C LEU A 22 -27.67 15.11 6.46
N GLY A 23 -28.30 16.13 7.05
CA GLY A 23 -29.65 16.05 7.62
C GLY A 23 -29.84 17.03 8.77
N GLY A 24 -30.90 17.85 8.71
CA GLY A 24 -31.44 18.58 9.87
C GLY A 24 -32.48 17.74 10.61
N HIS A 25 -33.05 18.29 11.70
CA HIS A 25 -34.11 17.62 12.47
C HIS A 25 -35.45 17.55 11.74
N GLU A 26 -35.69 18.44 10.78
CA GLU A 26 -36.91 18.46 9.96
C GLU A 26 -36.58 18.07 8.51
N VAL A 27 -37.18 16.97 8.06
CA VAL A 27 -37.08 16.45 6.69
C VAL A 27 -38.40 16.73 5.99
N PRO A 28 -38.41 17.50 4.89
CA PRO A 28 -39.65 17.80 4.17
C PRO A 28 -40.31 16.57 3.56
N ASP A 29 -41.62 16.64 3.35
CA ASP A 29 -42.38 15.62 2.61
C ASP A 29 -41.77 15.37 1.23
N GLY A 30 -41.71 14.10 0.84
CA GLY A 30 -41.08 13.67 -0.41
C GLY A 30 -39.55 13.50 -0.35
N VAL A 31 -38.92 13.75 0.80
CA VAL A 31 -37.50 13.45 1.03
C VAL A 31 -37.33 12.31 2.03
N PHE A 32 -36.52 11.32 1.69
CA PHE A 32 -36.15 10.24 2.61
C PHE A 32 -34.64 10.19 2.80
N LEU A 33 -34.18 10.23 4.06
CA LEU A 33 -32.75 10.19 4.37
C LEU A 33 -32.26 8.75 4.49
N LEU A 34 -31.37 8.34 3.59
CA LEU A 34 -30.80 6.99 3.52
C LEU A 34 -29.49 6.85 4.30
N GLY A 35 -29.29 5.67 4.87
CA GLY A 35 -27.99 5.18 5.31
C GLY A 35 -27.19 4.56 4.17
N ASN A 36 -26.32 3.59 4.49
CA ASN A 36 -25.60 2.81 3.50
C ASN A 36 -26.57 1.87 2.75
N VAL A 37 -26.46 1.79 1.43
CA VAL A 37 -27.35 0.99 0.57
C VAL A 37 -26.60 0.55 -0.70
N PRO A 38 -26.81 -0.68 -1.21
CA PRO A 38 -26.24 -1.11 -2.48
C PRO A 38 -26.79 -0.28 -3.64
N HIS A 39 -25.91 0.36 -4.41
CA HIS A 39 -26.30 1.24 -5.52
C HIS A 39 -26.80 0.47 -6.75
N ASP A 40 -26.26 -0.72 -6.99
CA ASP A 40 -26.72 -1.64 -8.03
C ASP A 40 -28.19 -2.05 -7.83
N TRP A 41 -28.62 -2.24 -6.59
CA TRP A 41 -30.03 -2.46 -6.25
C TRP A 41 -30.83 -1.16 -6.29
N LEU A 42 -30.40 -0.13 -5.56
CA LEU A 42 -31.17 1.10 -5.38
C LEU A 42 -31.42 1.82 -6.71
N PHE A 43 -30.38 1.91 -7.55
CA PHE A 43 -30.47 2.72 -8.76
C PHE A 43 -31.45 2.17 -9.76
N GLN A 44 -31.89 0.91 -9.67
CA GLN A 44 -32.97 0.39 -10.52
C GLN A 44 -34.29 1.16 -10.31
N TYR A 45 -34.51 1.69 -9.10
CA TYR A 45 -35.78 2.28 -8.65
C TYR A 45 -35.79 3.82 -8.63
N VAL A 46 -34.74 4.48 -9.15
CA VAL A 46 -34.66 5.95 -9.21
C VAL A 46 -34.76 6.46 -10.64
N SER A 47 -35.18 7.72 -10.79
CA SER A 47 -35.31 8.37 -12.10
C SER A 47 -34.00 8.99 -12.59
N CYS A 48 -33.16 9.47 -11.69
CA CYS A 48 -31.82 10.00 -11.97
C CYS A 48 -30.95 9.91 -10.71
N VAL A 49 -29.63 10.04 -10.86
CA VAL A 49 -28.67 10.00 -9.76
C VAL A 49 -27.89 11.31 -9.71
N VAL A 50 -27.87 11.96 -8.55
CA VAL A 50 -27.01 13.12 -8.29
C VAL A 50 -25.86 12.68 -7.38
N HIS A 51 -24.62 12.88 -7.82
CA HIS A 51 -23.46 12.44 -7.04
C HIS A 51 -22.20 13.25 -7.31
N HIS A 52 -21.16 13.00 -6.51
CA HIS A 52 -19.89 13.72 -6.57
C HIS A 52 -19.04 13.46 -7.82
N GLY A 53 -19.27 12.36 -8.56
CA GLY A 53 -18.51 12.04 -9.77
C GLY A 53 -17.39 11.02 -9.57
N GLY A 54 -17.39 10.26 -8.48
CA GLY A 54 -16.42 9.18 -8.31
C GLY A 54 -16.61 8.09 -9.37
N ALA A 55 -15.51 7.53 -9.88
CA ALA A 55 -15.50 6.58 -11.00
C ALA A 55 -16.51 5.43 -10.83
N GLY A 56 -16.58 4.83 -9.64
CA GLY A 56 -17.51 3.72 -9.37
C GLY A 56 -18.98 4.13 -9.38
N THR A 57 -19.34 5.28 -8.79
CA THR A 57 -20.72 5.75 -8.74
C THR A 57 -21.20 6.23 -10.12
N ALA A 58 -20.31 6.88 -10.87
CA ALA A 58 -20.54 7.27 -12.26
C ALA A 58 -20.80 6.03 -13.13
N ALA A 59 -19.95 5.02 -13.02
CA ALA A 59 -20.07 3.79 -13.79
C ALA A 59 -21.39 3.05 -13.47
N ILE A 60 -21.73 2.86 -12.20
CA ILE A 60 -22.96 2.13 -11.83
C ILE A 60 -24.23 2.93 -12.18
N GLY A 61 -24.21 4.27 -12.12
CA GLY A 61 -25.32 5.11 -12.56
C GLY A 61 -25.66 4.88 -14.03
N ILE A 62 -24.65 4.93 -14.90
CA ILE A 62 -24.82 4.65 -16.33
C ILE A 62 -25.16 3.18 -16.58
N ALA A 63 -24.51 2.24 -15.90
CA ALA A 63 -24.77 0.80 -16.07
C ALA A 63 -26.22 0.43 -15.71
N MET A 64 -26.83 1.12 -14.74
CA MET A 64 -28.26 0.96 -14.39
C MET A 64 -29.20 1.80 -15.28
N GLY A 65 -28.67 2.42 -16.34
CA GLY A 65 -29.41 3.23 -17.30
C GLY A 65 -30.02 4.49 -16.69
N LYS A 66 -29.36 5.09 -15.69
CA LYS A 66 -29.86 6.27 -14.99
C LYS A 66 -29.12 7.54 -15.41
N PRO A 67 -29.85 8.61 -15.79
CA PRO A 67 -29.29 9.93 -15.97
C PRO A 67 -28.46 10.34 -14.76
N THR A 68 -27.26 10.85 -15.01
CA THR A 68 -26.27 11.10 -13.95
C THR A 68 -25.89 12.57 -13.88
N VAL A 69 -26.25 13.24 -12.78
CA VAL A 69 -25.85 14.61 -12.47
C VAL A 69 -24.60 14.61 -11.61
N VAL A 70 -23.54 15.26 -12.08
CA VAL A 70 -22.25 15.29 -11.40
C VAL A 70 -21.97 16.63 -10.75
N VAL A 71 -21.70 16.62 -9.44
CA VAL A 71 -21.26 17.77 -8.66
C VAL A 71 -19.84 17.53 -8.14
N PRO A 72 -18.79 17.92 -8.89
CA PRO A 72 -17.42 17.58 -8.53
C PRO A 72 -16.89 18.38 -7.33
N PHE A 73 -16.10 17.70 -6.50
CA PHE A 73 -15.39 18.24 -5.33
C PHE A 73 -13.87 18.21 -5.50
N PHE A 74 -13.30 17.07 -5.89
CA PHE A 74 -11.84 16.90 -6.05
C PHE A 74 -11.48 15.69 -6.92
N GLY A 75 -10.19 15.51 -7.23
CA GLY A 75 -9.67 14.33 -7.91
C GLY A 75 -10.12 14.23 -9.37
N ASP A 76 -10.51 13.04 -9.80
CA ASP A 76 -10.95 12.71 -11.15
C ASP A 76 -12.43 13.05 -11.42
N GLN A 77 -13.14 13.61 -10.45
CA GLN A 77 -14.59 13.84 -10.52
C GLN A 77 -15.01 14.81 -11.62
N ALA A 78 -14.22 15.87 -11.86
CA ALA A 78 -14.51 16.83 -12.94
C ALA A 78 -14.33 16.18 -14.32
N PHE A 79 -13.34 15.28 -14.47
CA PHE A 79 -13.14 14.51 -15.69
C PHE A 79 -14.35 13.60 -15.95
N TRP A 80 -14.80 12.83 -14.96
CA TRP A 80 -15.98 11.96 -15.12
C TRP A 80 -17.25 12.76 -15.42
N GLY A 81 -17.46 13.89 -14.76
CA GLY A 81 -18.58 14.79 -15.06
C GLY A 81 -18.56 15.28 -16.51
N ALA A 82 -17.40 15.73 -17.00
CA ALA A 82 -17.24 16.18 -18.38
C ALA A 82 -17.46 15.04 -19.39
N MET A 83 -16.99 13.82 -19.07
CA MET A 83 -17.20 12.65 -19.93
C MET A 83 -18.66 12.22 -20.00
N ILE A 84 -19.38 12.24 -18.87
CA ILE A 84 -20.82 11.96 -18.81
C ILE A 84 -21.60 12.97 -19.64
N HIS A 85 -21.30 14.26 -19.47
CA HIS A 85 -21.95 15.33 -20.23
C HIS A 85 -21.68 15.20 -21.73
N LYS A 86 -20.42 15.01 -22.12
CA LYS A 86 -20.02 14.82 -23.52
C LYS A 86 -20.68 13.59 -24.16
N ALA A 87 -20.95 12.55 -23.38
CA ALA A 87 -21.65 11.36 -23.84
C ALA A 87 -23.19 11.52 -23.89
N GLY A 88 -23.73 12.67 -23.46
CA GLY A 88 -25.17 12.90 -23.37
C GLY A 88 -25.85 12.18 -22.20
N ALA A 89 -25.09 11.60 -21.28
CA ALA A 89 -25.60 10.80 -20.15
C ALA A 89 -25.99 11.65 -18.91
N GLY A 90 -25.79 12.96 -19.00
CA GLY A 90 -26.08 13.89 -17.92
C GLY A 90 -25.91 15.35 -18.34
N PRO A 91 -26.39 16.30 -17.51
CA PRO A 91 -26.18 17.72 -17.72
C PRO A 91 -24.71 18.11 -17.52
N GLU A 92 -24.38 19.36 -17.88
CA GLU A 92 -23.06 19.92 -17.63
C GLU A 92 -22.73 19.88 -16.12
N PRO A 93 -21.55 19.39 -15.70
CA PRO A 93 -21.22 19.25 -14.29
C PRO A 93 -21.04 20.63 -13.62
N VAL A 94 -21.67 20.83 -12.47
CA VAL A 94 -21.56 22.07 -11.69
C VAL A 94 -20.66 21.83 -10.47
N PRO A 95 -19.44 22.39 -10.41
CA PRO A 95 -18.57 22.27 -9.24
C PRO A 95 -19.26 22.71 -7.95
N TYR A 96 -19.00 21.99 -6.86
CA TYR A 96 -19.73 22.20 -5.59
C TYR A 96 -19.68 23.64 -5.07
N LYS A 97 -18.57 24.37 -5.35
CA LYS A 97 -18.38 25.77 -4.95
C LYS A 97 -19.31 26.75 -5.67
N MET A 98 -19.79 26.36 -6.85
CA MET A 98 -20.72 27.16 -7.67
C MET A 98 -22.14 26.63 -7.58
N LEU A 99 -22.37 25.52 -6.87
CA LEU A 99 -23.68 24.89 -6.80
C LEU A 99 -24.64 25.77 -6.00
N THR A 100 -25.70 26.19 -6.68
CA THR A 100 -26.85 26.85 -6.06
C THR A 100 -28.05 25.92 -6.07
N GLU A 101 -29.09 26.28 -5.32
CA GLU A 101 -30.37 25.58 -5.33
C GLU A 101 -31.00 25.52 -6.73
N GLU A 102 -30.94 26.63 -7.46
CA GLU A 102 -31.47 26.76 -8.82
C GLU A 102 -30.67 25.92 -9.83
N LEU A 103 -29.33 25.98 -9.78
CA LEU A 103 -28.48 25.19 -10.66
C LEU A 103 -28.68 23.68 -10.43
N LEU A 104 -28.84 23.27 -9.18
CA LEU A 104 -29.13 21.87 -8.87
C LEU A 104 -30.51 21.45 -9.39
N ALA A 105 -31.54 22.29 -9.22
CA ALA A 105 -32.88 22.01 -9.74
C ALA A 105 -32.88 21.89 -11.26
N ASN A 106 -32.23 22.84 -11.96
CA ASN A 106 -32.10 22.83 -13.42
C ASN A 106 -31.33 21.58 -13.90
N SER A 107 -30.26 21.19 -13.21
CA SER A 107 -29.52 19.98 -13.53
C SER A 107 -30.37 18.72 -13.41
N ILE A 108 -31.22 18.63 -12.37
CA ILE A 108 -32.16 17.51 -12.17
C ILE A 108 -33.18 17.48 -13.30
N THR A 109 -33.83 18.62 -13.60
CA THR A 109 -34.85 18.71 -14.66
C THR A 109 -34.27 18.36 -16.02
N THR A 110 -33.08 18.86 -16.35
CA THR A 110 -32.38 18.52 -17.60
C THR A 110 -32.06 17.02 -17.66
N ALA A 111 -31.55 16.42 -16.58
CA ALA A 111 -31.25 14.99 -16.53
C ALA A 111 -32.48 14.10 -16.78
N LEU A 112 -33.66 14.55 -16.35
CA LEU A 112 -34.92 13.84 -16.55
C LEU A 112 -35.48 13.97 -17.97
N GLY A 113 -34.90 14.80 -18.82
CA GLY A 113 -35.29 14.98 -20.21
C GLY A 113 -35.17 13.68 -21.06
N PRO A 114 -35.98 13.55 -22.12
CA PRO A 114 -36.06 12.33 -22.92
C PRO A 114 -34.75 11.97 -23.62
N ASP A 115 -34.00 12.97 -24.08
CA ASP A 115 -32.74 12.76 -24.82
C ASP A 115 -31.68 12.08 -23.93
N ILE A 116 -31.51 12.58 -22.71
CA ILE A 116 -30.56 12.01 -21.75
C ILE A 116 -31.00 10.60 -21.33
N GLN A 117 -32.31 10.40 -21.09
CA GLN A 117 -32.84 9.07 -20.77
C GLN A 117 -32.59 8.05 -21.89
N SER A 118 -32.72 8.45 -23.15
CA SER A 118 -32.42 7.60 -24.31
C SER A 118 -30.93 7.27 -24.38
N ALA A 119 -30.06 8.28 -24.21
CA ALA A 119 -28.61 8.12 -24.23
C ALA A 119 -28.11 7.14 -23.17
N VAL A 120 -28.54 7.29 -21.91
CA VAL A 120 -28.10 6.38 -20.84
C VAL A 120 -28.59 4.95 -21.02
N LYS A 121 -29.79 4.73 -21.60
CA LYS A 121 -30.27 3.38 -21.92
C LYS A 121 -29.40 2.71 -22.98
N SER A 122 -29.03 3.45 -24.02
CA SER A 122 -28.12 2.95 -25.07
C SER A 122 -26.73 2.63 -24.51
N MET A 123 -26.21 3.48 -23.62
CA MET A 123 -24.92 3.23 -22.95
C MET A 123 -24.98 2.04 -21.99
N ALA A 124 -26.05 1.91 -21.21
CA ALA A 124 -26.26 0.78 -20.31
C ALA A 124 -26.25 -0.55 -21.07
N ALA A 125 -26.90 -0.62 -22.23
CA ALA A 125 -26.90 -1.80 -23.08
C ALA A 125 -25.49 -2.19 -23.54
N LYS A 126 -24.65 -1.20 -23.90
CA LYS A 126 -23.24 -1.45 -24.28
C LYS A 126 -22.42 -1.96 -23.09
N ILE A 127 -22.57 -1.33 -21.92
CA ILE A 127 -21.86 -1.75 -20.71
C ILE A 127 -22.29 -3.18 -20.29
N ALA A 128 -23.56 -3.53 -20.48
CA ALA A 128 -24.07 -4.86 -20.17
C ALA A 128 -23.47 -5.98 -21.05
N ASP A 129 -23.00 -5.65 -22.26
CA ASP A 129 -22.31 -6.58 -23.16
C ASP A 129 -20.83 -6.79 -22.78
N GLU A 130 -20.28 -5.94 -21.90
CA GLU A 130 -18.91 -6.04 -21.44
C GLU A 130 -18.77 -6.90 -20.18
N ASN A 131 -17.71 -7.71 -20.12
CA ASN A 131 -17.32 -8.44 -18.91
C ASN A 131 -15.89 -8.12 -18.50
N GLY A 132 -15.69 -6.89 -18.00
CA GLY A 132 -14.38 -6.40 -17.59
C GLY A 132 -13.72 -7.24 -16.48
N SER A 133 -14.51 -7.81 -15.55
CA SER A 133 -13.99 -8.64 -14.46
C SER A 133 -13.47 -9.99 -14.96
N ALA A 134 -14.20 -10.66 -15.86
CA ALA A 134 -13.72 -11.90 -16.49
C ALA A 134 -12.50 -11.65 -17.37
N ASN A 135 -12.50 -10.56 -18.14
CA ASN A 135 -11.36 -10.18 -18.97
C ASN A 135 -10.10 -9.91 -18.13
N ALA A 136 -10.25 -9.20 -17.00
CA ALA A 136 -9.15 -8.96 -16.07
C ALA A 136 -8.64 -10.26 -15.42
N ALA A 137 -9.55 -11.16 -15.01
CA ALA A 137 -9.19 -12.46 -14.45
C ALA A 137 -8.44 -13.33 -15.47
N SER A 138 -8.91 -13.37 -16.73
CA SER A 138 -8.26 -14.09 -17.83
C SER A 138 -6.87 -13.53 -18.12
N SER A 139 -6.74 -12.20 -18.24
CA SER A 139 -5.45 -11.53 -18.44
C SER A 139 -4.47 -11.84 -17.30
N PHE A 140 -4.95 -11.80 -16.05
CA PHE A 140 -4.13 -12.18 -14.89
C PHE A 140 -3.66 -13.64 -14.97
N GLN A 141 -4.56 -14.58 -15.26
CA GLN A 141 -4.21 -16.00 -15.36
C GLN A 141 -3.17 -16.26 -16.46
N GLN A 142 -3.31 -15.62 -17.62
CA GLN A 142 -2.36 -15.75 -18.74
C GLN A 142 -0.99 -15.14 -18.40
N ALA A 143 -0.96 -14.03 -17.65
CA ALA A 143 0.28 -13.33 -17.30
C ALA A 143 1.06 -14.00 -16.15
N VAL A 144 0.43 -14.94 -15.44
CA VAL A 144 1.00 -15.60 -14.28
C VAL A 144 1.65 -16.93 -14.68
N ASN A 145 2.97 -17.00 -14.57
CA ASN A 145 3.70 -18.25 -14.72
C ASN A 145 3.48 -19.12 -13.47
N MET A 146 2.46 -19.97 -13.49
CA MET A 146 2.08 -20.85 -12.38
C MET A 146 3.23 -21.78 -11.96
N ASP A 147 3.95 -22.35 -12.92
CA ASP A 147 5.03 -23.31 -12.64
C ASP A 147 6.19 -22.66 -11.91
N SER A 148 6.45 -21.38 -12.19
CA SER A 148 7.43 -20.60 -11.45
C SER A 148 7.06 -20.40 -9.98
N MET A 149 5.83 -20.69 -9.53
CA MET A 149 5.39 -20.43 -8.15
C MET A 149 5.13 -21.69 -7.31
N ARG A 150 5.27 -22.88 -7.91
CA ARG A 150 4.98 -24.15 -7.27
C ARG A 150 5.99 -24.51 -6.18
N CYS A 151 5.51 -25.28 -5.20
CA CYS A 151 6.36 -25.94 -4.23
C CYS A 151 7.16 -27.05 -4.91
N PHE A 152 8.43 -27.17 -4.54
CA PHE A 152 9.35 -28.14 -5.11
C PHE A 152 8.96 -29.59 -4.79
N ILE A 153 8.53 -29.87 -3.56
CA ILE A 153 8.17 -31.23 -3.11
C ILE A 153 6.72 -31.61 -3.45
N CYS A 154 5.81 -30.64 -3.33
CA CYS A 154 4.39 -30.76 -3.65
C CYS A 154 4.02 -29.79 -4.79
N PRO A 155 4.29 -30.12 -6.07
CA PRO A 155 4.05 -29.23 -7.21
C PRO A 155 2.60 -28.76 -7.34
N GLU A 156 1.64 -29.51 -6.82
CA GLU A 156 0.23 -29.15 -6.77
C GLU A 156 -0.07 -27.96 -5.83
N ARG A 157 0.87 -27.57 -4.98
CA ARG A 157 0.72 -26.48 -3.99
C ARG A 157 1.58 -25.27 -4.32
N LEU A 158 1.09 -24.09 -3.94
CA LEU A 158 1.85 -22.84 -4.01
C LEU A 158 3.02 -22.87 -3.02
N ALA A 159 4.22 -22.46 -3.46
CA ALA A 159 5.30 -22.25 -2.51
C ALA A 159 5.08 -20.98 -1.68
N VAL A 160 5.29 -21.09 -0.38
CA VAL A 160 5.17 -19.99 0.59
C VAL A 160 6.51 -19.69 1.24
N TRP A 161 7.34 -20.73 1.40
CA TRP A 161 8.63 -20.68 2.06
C TRP A 161 9.76 -20.93 1.08
N ARG A 162 10.89 -20.27 1.28
CA ARG A 162 12.16 -20.57 0.60
C ARG A 162 13.20 -20.83 1.65
N ILE A 163 13.97 -21.88 1.46
CA ILE A 163 15.12 -22.17 2.30
C ILE A 163 16.18 -21.09 2.04
N ARG A 164 16.71 -20.48 3.10
CA ARG A 164 17.74 -19.44 2.99
C ARG A 164 18.97 -20.05 2.31
N LYS A 165 19.58 -19.28 1.40
CA LYS A 165 20.77 -19.64 0.61
C LYS A 165 20.57 -20.70 -0.47
N THR A 166 19.37 -21.24 -0.66
CA THR A 166 19.05 -22.13 -1.80
C THR A 166 17.88 -21.57 -2.59
N ASP A 167 17.58 -22.11 -3.77
CA ASP A 167 16.37 -21.82 -4.56
C ASP A 167 15.21 -22.79 -4.28
N ILE A 168 15.38 -23.68 -3.30
CA ILE A 168 14.34 -24.64 -2.89
C ILE A 168 13.19 -23.88 -2.24
N ARG A 169 12.00 -24.11 -2.79
CA ARG A 169 10.75 -23.46 -2.40
C ARG A 169 9.76 -24.51 -1.92
N LEU A 170 9.13 -24.25 -0.79
CA LEU A 170 8.26 -25.18 -0.08
C LEU A 170 6.88 -24.55 0.14
N SER A 171 5.82 -25.35 0.05
CA SER A 171 4.49 -24.98 0.50
C SER A 171 4.46 -24.89 2.04
N THR A 172 3.36 -24.37 2.59
CA THR A 172 3.11 -24.38 4.04
C THR A 172 3.11 -25.81 4.59
N LEU A 173 2.33 -26.72 3.96
CA LEU A 173 2.33 -28.14 4.31
C LEU A 173 3.72 -28.78 4.27
N ALA A 174 4.45 -28.65 3.16
CA ALA A 174 5.76 -29.28 3.02
C ALA A 174 6.77 -28.74 4.05
N ALA A 175 6.77 -27.43 4.29
CA ALA A 175 7.60 -26.83 5.33
C ALA A 175 7.23 -27.34 6.72
N SER A 176 5.94 -27.43 7.05
CA SER A 176 5.46 -27.97 8.32
C SER A 176 5.93 -29.40 8.55
N ILE A 177 5.74 -30.30 7.58
CA ILE A 177 6.15 -31.71 7.69
C ILE A 177 7.67 -31.82 7.91
N LEU A 178 8.46 -31.12 7.10
CA LEU A 178 9.92 -31.19 7.21
C LEU A 178 10.45 -30.58 8.52
N VAL A 179 9.78 -29.57 9.06
CA VAL A 179 10.12 -29.03 10.38
C VAL A 179 9.71 -30.01 11.49
N ASP A 180 8.56 -30.65 11.36
CA ASP A 180 8.09 -31.65 12.32
C ASP A 180 9.02 -32.86 12.39
N GLU A 181 9.51 -33.33 11.24
CA GLU A 181 10.50 -34.41 11.11
C GLU A 181 11.94 -33.97 11.43
N GLN A 182 12.14 -32.70 11.86
CA GLN A 182 13.44 -32.11 12.17
C GLN A 182 14.45 -32.09 11.01
N LEU A 183 13.99 -32.22 9.77
CA LEU A 183 14.84 -32.18 8.58
C LEU A 183 15.26 -30.75 8.22
N ILE A 184 14.44 -29.77 8.59
CA ILE A 184 14.72 -28.34 8.48
C ILE A 184 14.21 -27.60 9.72
N HIS A 185 14.61 -26.35 9.89
CA HIS A 185 14.11 -25.51 10.99
C HIS A 185 13.52 -24.19 10.49
N TRP A 186 12.51 -23.66 11.18
CA TRP A 186 11.90 -22.36 10.88
C TRP A 186 12.89 -21.19 10.68
N PRO A 187 14.00 -21.06 11.45
CA PRO A 187 15.03 -20.03 11.23
C PRO A 187 15.77 -20.14 9.89
N GLN A 188 15.65 -21.26 9.17
CA GLN A 188 16.19 -21.46 7.83
C GLN A 188 15.20 -21.02 6.74
N LEU A 189 13.93 -20.79 7.08
CA LEU A 189 12.87 -20.44 6.11
C LEU A 189 12.59 -18.93 6.05
N LYS A 190 12.49 -18.40 4.82
CA LYS A 190 12.01 -17.03 4.56
C LYS A 190 10.78 -17.09 3.67
N LEU A 191 9.85 -16.15 3.83
CA LEU A 191 8.70 -16.03 2.92
C LEU A 191 9.18 -15.82 1.48
N VAL A 192 8.56 -16.53 0.55
CA VAL A 192 8.78 -16.40 -0.89
C VAL A 192 8.15 -15.10 -1.36
N ARG A 193 8.85 -14.40 -2.24
CA ARG A 193 8.29 -13.32 -3.05
C ARG A 193 8.36 -13.76 -4.50
N HIS A 194 7.24 -14.31 -5.02
CA HIS A 194 7.16 -14.91 -6.36
C HIS A 194 7.43 -13.91 -7.47
N ARG A 195 6.89 -12.69 -7.31
CA ARG A 195 7.15 -11.58 -8.21
C ARG A 195 7.41 -10.33 -7.40
N ASP A 196 8.41 -9.57 -7.84
CA ASP A 196 8.75 -8.30 -7.23
C ASP A 196 8.60 -7.20 -8.28
N TRP A 197 7.48 -6.51 -8.25
CA TRP A 197 7.23 -5.36 -9.11
C TRP A 197 7.85 -4.12 -8.48
N TYR A 198 8.66 -3.42 -9.26
CA TYR A 198 9.16 -2.12 -8.89
C TYR A 198 8.17 -1.07 -9.37
N VAL A 199 7.27 -0.63 -8.49
CA VAL A 199 6.23 0.37 -8.80
C VAL A 199 6.72 1.81 -8.62
N ASP A 200 7.97 1.97 -8.16
CA ASP A 200 8.59 3.26 -7.85
C ASP A 200 9.43 3.78 -9.06
N GLU A 201 9.03 3.51 -10.31
CA GLU A 201 9.77 3.99 -11.51
C GLU A 201 9.63 5.51 -11.72
N GLY A 202 8.55 6.07 -11.17
CA GLY A 202 8.31 7.50 -11.14
C GLY A 202 7.73 8.08 -12.44
N PRO A 203 7.44 9.39 -12.43
CA PRO A 203 6.88 10.15 -13.56
C PRO A 203 7.80 10.15 -14.79
N SER A 204 7.20 10.33 -15.97
CA SER A 204 7.91 10.47 -17.26
C SER A 204 8.75 11.76 -17.39
N GLY A 205 8.45 12.79 -16.60
CA GLY A 205 9.11 14.09 -16.66
C GLY A 205 9.02 14.87 -15.34
N PRO A 206 9.77 15.98 -15.18
CA PRO A 206 9.85 16.71 -13.91
C PRO A 206 8.53 17.39 -13.53
N ILE A 207 7.79 17.92 -14.50
CA ILE A 207 6.47 18.55 -14.29
C ILE A 207 5.43 17.51 -13.86
N SER A 208 5.36 16.37 -14.55
CA SER A 208 4.48 15.26 -14.14
C SER A 208 4.87 14.72 -12.77
N GLY A 209 6.15 14.78 -12.38
CA GLY A 209 6.60 14.47 -11.03
C GLY A 209 6.13 15.41 -9.93
N ALA A 210 6.10 16.71 -10.21
CA ALA A 210 5.52 17.68 -9.30
C ALA A 210 3.99 17.47 -9.14
N ILE A 211 3.27 17.22 -10.24
CA ILE A 211 1.81 16.99 -10.25
C ILE A 211 1.43 15.67 -9.56
N ALA A 212 2.18 14.58 -9.80
CA ALA A 212 1.97 13.29 -9.13
C ALA A 212 2.13 13.41 -7.60
N THR A 213 3.01 14.30 -7.16
CA THR A 213 3.22 14.59 -5.73
C THR A 213 2.04 15.39 -5.16
N ALA A 214 1.55 16.43 -5.84
CA ALA A 214 0.39 17.20 -5.38
C ALA A 214 -0.87 16.33 -5.22
N SER A 215 -1.10 15.40 -6.16
CA SER A 215 -2.26 14.49 -6.12
C SER A 215 -2.17 13.45 -4.99
N SER A 216 -0.98 12.86 -4.77
CA SER A 216 -0.77 11.84 -3.74
C SER A 216 -0.71 12.41 -2.31
N VAL A 217 -0.28 13.67 -2.17
CA VAL A 217 -0.30 14.40 -0.90
C VAL A 217 -1.73 14.73 -0.49
N ALA A 218 -2.55 15.24 -1.42
CA ALA A 218 -3.95 15.59 -1.13
C ALA A 218 -4.80 14.38 -0.74
N THR A 219 -4.66 13.24 -1.43
CA THR A 219 -5.49 12.06 -1.18
C THR A 219 -5.12 11.32 0.12
N ASN A 220 -3.83 11.14 0.40
CA ASN A 220 -3.41 10.36 1.58
C ASN A 220 -3.51 11.14 2.90
N THR A 221 -3.29 12.46 2.89
CA THR A 221 -3.35 13.27 4.13
C THR A 221 -4.78 13.53 4.58
N ILE A 222 -5.70 13.79 3.65
CA ILE A 222 -7.12 14.01 3.98
C ILE A 222 -7.74 12.71 4.52
N SER A 223 -7.43 11.57 3.91
CA SER A 223 -7.93 10.25 4.36
C SER A 223 -7.50 9.93 5.78
N LEU A 224 -6.21 10.11 6.11
CA LEU A 224 -5.66 9.84 7.43
C LEU A 224 -6.22 10.78 8.51
N VAL A 225 -6.44 12.05 8.18
CA VAL A 225 -7.03 13.04 9.11
C VAL A 225 -8.50 12.75 9.37
N VAL A 226 -9.27 12.40 8.33
CA VAL A 226 -10.69 12.06 8.44
C VAL A 226 -10.91 10.74 9.20
N GLU A 227 -10.05 9.74 8.99
CA GLU A 227 -10.11 8.44 9.66
C GLU A 227 -9.76 8.56 11.16
N TYR A 228 -8.76 9.38 11.50
CA TYR A 228 -8.42 9.73 12.89
C TYR A 228 -9.56 10.47 13.59
N SER A 229 -10.11 11.53 12.99
CA SER A 229 -11.21 12.31 13.58
C SER A 229 -12.42 11.42 13.89
N ARG A 230 -12.72 10.46 13.01
CA ARG A 230 -13.80 9.49 13.20
C ARG A 230 -13.51 8.49 14.33
N ASN A 231 -12.30 7.95 14.42
CA ASN A 231 -11.94 6.98 15.46
C ASN A 231 -11.80 7.64 16.84
N PHE A 232 -11.24 8.85 16.90
CA PHE A 232 -11.18 9.66 18.11
C PHE A 232 -12.57 10.04 18.62
N SER A 233 -13.48 10.46 17.73
CA SER A 233 -14.87 10.75 18.09
C SER A 233 -15.62 9.51 18.63
N LYS A 234 -15.33 8.31 18.10
CA LYS A 234 -15.87 7.05 18.62
C LYS A 234 -15.29 6.67 19.99
N SER A 235 -14.02 6.94 20.25
CA SER A 235 -13.37 6.70 21.55
C SER A 235 -13.80 7.67 22.66
N ILE A 236 -14.36 8.83 22.31
CA ILE A 236 -14.83 9.84 23.27
C ILE A 236 -16.27 9.57 23.76
N LYS A 237 -17.06 8.73 23.06
CA LYS A 237 -18.37 8.31 23.55
C LYS A 237 -18.23 7.28 24.68
N LYS A 238 -18.32 7.75 25.93
CA LYS A 238 -18.30 6.93 27.17
C LYS A 238 -19.38 5.83 27.14
N PRO A 239 -19.06 4.57 27.47
CA PRO A 239 -20.02 3.64 28.07
C PRO A 239 -20.03 3.78 29.61
N ALA A 240 -21.16 3.42 30.23
CA ALA A 240 -21.45 3.54 31.66
C ALA A 240 -20.54 2.65 32.56
N PRO A 241 -20.32 3.00 33.84
CA PRO A 241 -19.38 2.31 34.71
C PRO A 241 -19.98 1.03 35.33
N LYS A 242 -19.13 0.04 35.60
CA LYS A 242 -19.40 -1.10 36.49
C LYS A 242 -18.17 -1.40 37.35
N ASP A 243 -18.46 -1.87 38.55
CA ASP A 243 -17.61 -2.00 39.74
C ASP A 243 -16.43 -2.98 39.60
N ASP A 244 -15.39 -2.68 40.39
CA ASP A 244 -14.16 -3.46 40.59
C ASP A 244 -14.42 -4.72 41.43
N ASP A 245 -13.86 -5.85 40.99
CA ASP A 245 -13.47 -6.94 41.88
C ASP A 245 -12.07 -7.43 41.51
N THR A 246 -11.24 -7.56 42.54
CA THR A 246 -9.82 -7.88 42.48
C THR A 246 -9.56 -9.38 42.64
N SER A 247 -8.71 -9.96 41.80
CA SER A 247 -7.88 -11.12 42.17
C SER A 247 -6.64 -11.21 41.27
N SER A 248 -5.46 -11.10 41.86
CA SER A 248 -4.15 -11.24 41.21
C SER A 248 -3.64 -12.68 41.30
N SER A 249 -3.09 -13.20 40.19
CA SER A 249 -2.22 -14.38 40.21
C SER A 249 -0.92 -14.06 39.47
N ASP A 250 0.17 -13.91 40.22
CA ASP A 250 1.51 -13.67 39.69
C ASP A 250 2.14 -14.94 39.11
N SER A 251 2.88 -14.81 38.01
CA SER A 251 3.83 -15.83 37.55
C SER A 251 5.13 -15.17 37.06
N PRO A 252 6.32 -15.73 37.38
CA PRO A 252 7.60 -15.05 37.23
C PRO A 252 8.12 -15.00 35.77
N PRO A 253 9.04 -14.05 35.45
CA PRO A 253 9.48 -13.76 34.08
C PRO A 253 10.43 -14.83 33.52
N ILE A 254 10.10 -15.37 32.34
CA ILE A 254 10.83 -16.44 31.64
C ILE A 254 12.01 -15.88 30.83
N LYS A 255 13.21 -16.46 31.01
CA LYS A 255 14.44 -16.13 30.25
C LYS A 255 14.50 -16.90 28.92
N PRO A 256 14.96 -16.30 27.78
CA PRO A 256 14.84 -16.91 26.45
C PRO A 256 15.98 -17.90 26.07
N SER A 257 15.60 -19.04 25.49
CA SER A 257 16.45 -20.10 24.90
C SER A 257 16.19 -20.27 23.38
N PRO A 258 17.14 -20.78 22.55
CA PRO A 258 16.99 -20.93 21.11
C PRO A 258 16.33 -22.25 20.72
N SER A 259 15.04 -22.18 20.39
CA SER A 259 14.23 -23.06 19.52
C SER A 259 12.90 -23.31 20.21
N TRP A 260 11.81 -22.87 19.55
CA TRP A 260 10.40 -23.08 19.90
C TRP A 260 10.17 -23.84 21.22
N ASP A 261 10.00 -23.10 22.33
CA ASP A 261 10.20 -23.55 23.73
C ASP A 261 9.32 -24.72 24.22
N ILE A 262 9.44 -25.92 23.64
CA ILE A 262 9.33 -27.17 24.40
C ILE A 262 10.73 -27.80 24.36
N PRO A 263 11.37 -28.04 25.50
CA PRO A 263 12.59 -28.83 25.53
C PRO A 263 12.28 -30.21 24.92
N HIS A 264 12.94 -30.57 23.81
CA HIS A 264 13.03 -31.95 23.31
C HIS A 264 11.79 -32.59 22.63
N THR A 265 10.82 -31.83 22.11
CA THR A 265 9.77 -32.47 21.29
C THR A 265 10.33 -32.92 19.95
N ARG A 266 10.23 -34.22 19.68
CA ARG A 266 10.58 -34.79 18.38
C ARG A 266 9.81 -34.11 17.24
N ASN A 267 8.56 -33.72 17.50
CA ASN A 267 7.58 -33.26 16.51
C ASN A 267 7.07 -31.84 16.86
N PRO A 268 7.82 -30.77 16.53
CA PRO A 268 7.51 -29.40 16.94
C PRO A 268 6.25 -28.78 16.32
N VAL A 269 5.76 -29.28 15.18
CA VAL A 269 4.52 -28.76 14.55
C VAL A 269 3.31 -29.48 15.12
N GLN A 270 3.39 -30.79 15.33
CA GLN A 270 2.34 -31.55 16.02
C GLN A 270 2.07 -30.98 17.41
N ALA A 271 3.13 -30.63 18.15
CA ALA A 271 2.99 -29.99 19.46
C ALA A 271 2.40 -28.56 19.38
N ALA A 272 2.57 -27.87 18.26
CA ALA A 272 2.09 -26.50 18.07
C ALA A 272 0.58 -26.41 17.80
N VAL A 273 -0.10 -27.54 17.55
CA VAL A 273 -1.56 -27.62 17.43
C VAL A 273 -2.24 -27.08 18.68
N ASP A 274 -1.73 -27.44 19.86
CA ASP A 274 -2.30 -27.07 21.15
C ASP A 274 -1.76 -25.73 21.68
N PHE A 275 -1.02 -24.97 20.86
CA PHE A 275 -0.43 -23.72 21.32
C PHE A 275 -1.46 -22.60 21.43
N PRO A 276 -1.40 -21.79 22.51
CA PRO A 276 -2.21 -20.58 22.57
C PRO A 276 -1.77 -19.59 21.46
N PRO A 277 -2.71 -18.81 20.88
CA PRO A 277 -2.45 -17.93 19.74
C PRO A 277 -1.26 -16.98 19.92
N GLU A 278 -1.06 -16.47 21.14
CA GLU A 278 0.01 -15.54 21.53
C GLU A 278 1.39 -16.16 21.36
N ARG A 279 1.49 -17.49 21.57
CA ARG A 279 2.75 -18.22 21.44
C ARG A 279 3.17 -18.33 19.98
N ILE A 280 2.23 -18.60 19.08
CA ILE A 280 2.49 -18.65 17.63
C ILE A 280 2.98 -17.27 17.14
N GLU A 281 2.36 -16.19 17.63
CA GLU A 281 2.73 -14.82 17.32
C GLU A 281 4.15 -14.46 17.82
N ALA A 282 4.48 -14.85 19.05
CA ALA A 282 5.81 -14.64 19.60
C ALA A 282 6.90 -15.31 18.74
N VAL A 283 6.65 -16.52 18.23
CA VAL A 283 7.64 -17.17 17.38
C VAL A 283 7.68 -16.58 15.97
N ALA A 284 6.53 -16.23 15.40
CA ALA A 284 6.48 -15.50 14.14
C ALA A 284 7.30 -14.21 14.19
N TYR A 285 7.24 -13.50 15.32
CA TYR A 285 8.03 -12.31 15.59
C TYR A 285 9.54 -12.60 15.62
N LYS A 286 9.97 -13.68 16.30
CA LYS A 286 11.38 -14.14 16.31
C LYS A 286 11.87 -14.47 14.89
N ILE A 287 11.05 -15.11 14.05
CA ILE A 287 11.37 -15.40 12.63
C ILE A 287 11.46 -14.11 11.81
N ALA A 288 10.51 -13.19 12.00
CA ALA A 288 10.47 -11.93 11.26
C ALA A 288 11.73 -11.08 11.51
N THR A 289 12.16 -11.02 12.77
CA THR A 289 13.30 -10.24 13.28
C THR A 289 14.65 -10.93 13.14
N LYS A 290 14.68 -12.23 12.80
CA LYS A 290 15.88 -13.08 12.83
C LYS A 290 16.54 -13.14 14.22
N ALA A 291 15.77 -12.94 15.29
CA ALA A 291 16.25 -12.90 16.67
C ALA A 291 16.43 -14.32 17.27
N PHE A 292 16.80 -15.31 16.46
CA PHE A 292 17.15 -16.63 16.96
C PHE A 292 18.59 -16.59 17.51
N PRO A 293 18.85 -17.08 18.73
CA PRO A 293 20.20 -17.11 19.24
C PRO A 293 21.15 -17.89 18.32
N VAL A 294 22.37 -17.37 18.17
CA VAL A 294 23.46 -18.02 17.45
C VAL A 294 23.97 -19.18 18.33
N PRO A 295 24.23 -20.38 17.79
CA PRO A 295 24.90 -21.44 18.54
C PRO A 295 26.24 -20.92 19.09
N ARG A 296 26.51 -21.12 20.38
CA ARG A 296 27.81 -20.75 20.98
C ARG A 296 28.92 -21.49 20.23
N GLY A 297 29.70 -20.76 19.43
CA GLY A 297 30.85 -21.34 18.70
C GLY A 297 31.48 -20.45 17.62
N SER A 298 30.75 -19.53 16.98
CA SER A 298 31.33 -18.67 15.93
C SER A 298 31.66 -17.27 16.44
N LYS A 299 32.93 -17.00 16.76
CA LYS A 299 33.43 -15.63 16.98
C LYS A 299 33.30 -14.84 15.68
N LYS A 300 32.46 -13.80 15.66
CA LYS A 300 32.55 -12.75 14.63
C LYS A 300 33.47 -11.64 15.14
N LYS A 301 34.61 -11.45 14.46
CA LYS A 301 35.40 -10.21 14.55
C LYS A 301 34.50 -9.04 14.15
N SER A 302 34.39 -8.06 15.04
CA SER A 302 33.71 -6.79 14.81
C SER A 302 34.72 -5.83 14.22
N ASP A 303 34.61 -5.54 12.92
CA ASP A 303 35.27 -4.38 12.34
C ASP A 303 34.50 -3.13 12.77
N ASN A 304 35.16 -2.34 13.61
CA ASN A 304 34.74 -1.00 13.98
C ASN A 304 34.82 -0.09 12.76
N LEU A 305 33.72 0.57 12.41
CA LEU A 305 33.78 1.87 11.76
C LEU A 305 32.81 2.81 12.48
N GLY A 306 33.38 3.71 13.28
CA GLY A 306 32.64 4.69 14.05
C GLY A 306 31.94 5.70 13.16
N LEU A 307 30.71 6.03 13.50
CA LEU A 307 30.11 7.31 13.13
C LEU A 307 29.13 7.78 14.21
N THR A 308 29.61 8.79 14.92
CA THR A 308 28.94 9.92 15.59
C THR A 308 27.90 9.68 16.69
N LYS A 309 28.26 10.24 17.85
CA LYS A 309 27.74 10.09 19.21
C LYS A 309 26.67 11.13 19.58
N THR A 310 25.87 11.64 18.63
CA THR A 310 25.06 12.86 18.84
C THR A 310 23.54 12.66 18.75
N THR A 311 23.02 11.51 19.18
CA THR A 311 21.57 11.32 19.42
C THR A 311 21.24 10.62 20.75
N MET A 312 22.23 10.41 21.61
CA MET A 312 22.03 9.83 22.94
C MET A 312 21.77 10.95 23.97
N SER A 313 20.53 11.42 24.07
CA SER A 313 20.12 12.22 25.25
C SER A 313 18.61 12.15 25.57
N LEU A 314 17.75 11.80 24.62
CA LEU A 314 16.29 11.87 24.87
C LEU A 314 15.67 10.60 25.49
N HIS A 315 16.44 9.56 25.80
CA HIS A 315 15.87 8.27 26.24
C HIS A 315 16.26 7.81 27.66
N SER A 316 17.07 8.56 28.43
CA SER A 316 17.48 8.11 29.77
C SER A 316 16.63 8.63 30.93
N LYS A 317 15.59 9.44 30.69
CA LYS A 317 14.71 9.96 31.76
C LYS A 317 13.29 9.38 31.79
N ALA A 318 12.93 8.47 30.88
CA ALA A 318 11.57 7.92 30.81
C ALA A 318 11.43 6.45 31.24
N THR A 319 12.51 5.76 31.63
CA THR A 319 12.49 4.33 32.00
C THR A 319 12.60 4.10 33.51
N LYS A 320 11.90 4.89 34.32
CA LYS A 320 11.78 4.63 35.77
C LYS A 320 10.37 4.70 36.36
N LYS A 321 9.31 4.65 35.55
CA LYS A 321 7.95 4.43 36.04
C LYS A 321 7.09 3.80 34.94
N ALA A 322 6.99 2.47 34.94
CA ALA A 322 5.95 1.75 34.23
C ALA A 322 5.90 0.30 34.74
N VAL A 323 5.32 0.11 35.93
CA VAL A 323 4.70 -1.16 36.31
C VAL A 323 3.29 -0.78 36.77
N GLU A 324 2.36 -0.76 35.83
CA GLU A 324 0.91 -0.73 36.08
C GLU A 324 0.22 -1.12 34.77
N HIS A 325 -0.37 -2.32 34.74
CA HIS A 325 -1.15 -2.81 33.60
C HIS A 325 -2.57 -2.25 33.69
N GLY A 326 -2.90 -1.32 32.79
CA GLY A 326 -4.24 -0.78 32.60
C GLY A 326 -4.38 -0.27 31.17
N ARG A 327 -5.60 0.13 30.76
CA ARG A 327 -6.01 0.63 29.43
C ARG A 327 -5.09 1.67 28.75
N THR A 328 -4.08 2.18 29.46
CA THR A 328 -2.98 3.01 28.97
C THR A 328 -2.02 2.29 28.02
N TYR A 329 -1.89 0.95 28.06
CA TYR A 329 -1.02 0.21 27.13
C TYR A 329 -1.54 0.27 25.68
N ASN A 330 -2.84 0.09 25.46
CA ASN A 330 -3.45 0.22 24.14
C ASN A 330 -3.40 1.68 23.65
N ALA A 331 -3.62 2.65 24.53
CA ALA A 331 -3.49 4.06 24.18
C ALA A 331 -2.03 4.45 23.85
N ALA A 332 -1.05 3.93 24.59
CA ALA A 332 0.38 4.19 24.35
C ALA A 332 0.88 3.48 23.08
N HIS A 333 0.44 2.26 22.81
CA HIS A 333 0.78 1.52 21.58
C HIS A 333 0.17 2.19 20.34
N GLU A 334 -1.09 2.65 20.42
CA GLU A 334 -1.72 3.45 19.36
C GLU A 334 -1.06 4.83 19.19
N THR A 335 -0.63 5.46 20.28
CA THR A 335 0.10 6.75 20.24
C THR A 335 1.50 6.61 19.64
N GLU A 336 2.21 5.52 19.93
CA GLU A 336 3.52 5.21 19.33
C GLU A 336 3.37 4.90 17.83
N HIS A 337 2.40 4.05 17.48
CA HIS A 337 2.09 3.72 16.09
C HIS A 337 1.67 4.96 15.29
N PHE A 338 0.90 5.86 15.91
CA PHE A 338 0.51 7.16 15.36
C PHE A 338 1.69 8.12 15.21
N ALA A 339 2.54 8.29 16.23
CA ALA A 339 3.71 9.16 16.16
C ALA A 339 4.72 8.69 15.11
N VAL A 340 4.91 7.37 14.98
CA VAL A 340 5.75 6.75 13.95
C VAL A 340 5.11 6.88 12.57
N SER A 341 3.79 6.70 12.45
CA SER A 341 3.05 6.93 11.20
C SER A 341 3.09 8.40 10.78
N MET A 342 3.02 9.34 11.72
CA MET A 342 3.17 10.78 11.49
C MET A 342 4.59 11.14 11.09
N ALA A 343 5.62 10.58 11.73
CA ALA A 343 7.01 10.80 11.33
C ALA A 343 7.30 10.21 9.94
N ALA A 344 6.78 9.01 9.65
CA ALA A 344 6.86 8.40 8.33
C ALA A 344 6.09 9.22 7.29
N THR A 345 4.93 9.77 7.64
CA THR A 345 4.10 10.62 6.76
C THR A 345 4.71 12.00 6.55
N GLY A 346 5.34 12.57 7.57
CA GLY A 346 6.10 13.82 7.52
C GLY A 346 7.35 13.70 6.64
N LEU A 347 8.00 12.53 6.63
CA LEU A 347 9.10 12.24 5.70
C LEU A 347 8.61 11.89 4.28
N ARG A 348 7.43 11.25 4.14
CA ARG A 348 6.88 10.85 2.84
C ARG A 348 6.70 12.01 1.88
N VAL A 349 6.24 13.17 2.35
CA VAL A 349 5.95 14.32 1.46
C VAL A 349 7.23 14.89 0.84
N PRO A 350 8.28 15.25 1.61
CA PRO A 350 9.56 15.65 1.03
C PRO A 350 10.20 14.53 0.21
N VAL A 351 10.19 13.29 0.71
CA VAL A 351 10.77 12.14 -0.01
C VAL A 351 10.09 11.97 -1.36
N ALA A 352 8.75 11.96 -1.42
CA ALA A 352 7.99 11.81 -2.66
C ALA A 352 8.29 12.94 -3.64
N LEU A 353 8.34 14.20 -3.18
CA LEU A 353 8.67 15.34 -4.03
C LEU A 353 10.06 15.20 -4.66
N PHE A 354 11.09 15.03 -3.83
CA PHE A 354 12.47 14.94 -4.32
C PHE A 354 12.72 13.66 -5.13
N TYR A 355 12.10 12.56 -4.73
CA TYR A 355 12.19 11.28 -5.45
C TYR A 355 11.52 11.35 -6.82
N ASN A 356 10.30 11.88 -6.91
CA ASN A 356 9.58 12.01 -8.17
C ASN A 356 10.21 13.06 -9.08
N LEU A 357 10.74 14.15 -8.52
CA LEU A 357 11.49 15.13 -9.30
C LEU A 357 12.77 14.50 -9.89
N ALA A 358 13.52 13.73 -9.09
CA ALA A 358 14.70 13.00 -9.55
C ALA A 358 14.34 11.97 -10.64
N ASN A 359 13.25 11.22 -10.46
CA ASN A 359 12.72 10.30 -11.47
C ASN A 359 12.34 11.03 -12.76
N GLY A 360 11.68 12.19 -12.65
CA GLY A 360 11.26 12.99 -13.79
C GLY A 360 12.43 13.49 -14.63
N PHE A 361 13.52 13.91 -13.98
CA PHE A 361 14.75 14.28 -14.69
C PHE A 361 15.49 13.07 -15.28
N HIS A 362 15.50 11.93 -14.59
CA HIS A 362 16.08 10.68 -15.10
C HIS A 362 15.37 10.16 -16.34
N ASN A 363 14.03 10.19 -16.34
CA ASN A 363 13.20 9.64 -17.40
C ASN A 363 13.01 10.61 -18.57
N ALA A 364 13.27 11.91 -18.38
CA ALA A 364 13.04 12.94 -19.38
C ALA A 364 13.65 12.63 -20.76
N PRO A 365 14.89 12.11 -20.89
CA PRO A 365 15.46 11.83 -22.20
C PRO A 365 14.70 10.75 -22.99
N LEU A 366 14.23 9.70 -22.31
CA LEU A 366 13.45 8.64 -22.93
C LEU A 366 12.13 9.15 -23.52
N TYR A 367 11.44 10.03 -22.80
CA TYR A 367 10.10 10.49 -23.20
C TYR A 367 10.11 11.72 -24.10
N PHE A 368 11.06 12.65 -23.91
CA PHE A 368 11.13 13.89 -24.70
C PHE A 368 12.03 13.78 -25.93
N PHE A 369 13.02 12.89 -25.90
CA PHE A 369 13.97 12.71 -27.01
C PHE A 369 13.92 11.30 -27.61
N HIS A 370 12.98 10.45 -27.18
CA HIS A 370 12.86 9.05 -27.60
C HIS A 370 14.17 8.26 -27.48
N ASP A 371 15.01 8.64 -26.50
CA ASP A 371 16.30 8.03 -26.26
C ASP A 371 16.12 6.72 -25.48
N ASP A 372 16.22 5.60 -26.19
CA ASP A 372 16.09 4.25 -25.63
C ASP A 372 17.32 3.80 -24.84
N THR A 373 18.38 4.61 -24.81
CA THR A 373 19.60 4.33 -24.03
C THR A 373 19.44 4.63 -22.53
N VAL A 374 18.29 5.19 -22.10
CA VAL A 374 18.02 5.48 -20.69
C VAL A 374 18.01 4.19 -19.86
N ARG A 375 19.00 4.10 -18.96
CA ARG A 375 19.22 2.93 -18.13
C ARG A 375 18.11 2.74 -17.10
N LYS A 376 17.72 1.47 -16.92
CA LYS A 376 16.88 1.04 -15.80
C LYS A 376 17.67 1.12 -14.49
N ARG A 377 17.04 1.64 -13.45
CA ARG A 377 17.69 1.91 -12.16
C ARG A 377 17.66 0.71 -11.23
N ASP A 378 18.69 0.66 -10.39
CA ASP A 378 18.79 -0.30 -9.30
C ASP A 378 17.70 -0.06 -8.24
N LYS A 379 17.12 -1.15 -7.74
CA LYS A 379 16.08 -1.09 -6.72
C LYS A 379 16.57 -0.53 -5.38
N ILE A 380 15.93 0.53 -4.88
CA ILE A 380 16.18 1.09 -3.54
C ILE A 380 15.39 0.28 -2.50
N THR A 381 16.09 -0.52 -1.70
CA THR A 381 15.48 -1.35 -0.64
C THR A 381 15.68 -0.78 0.78
N GLY A 382 16.58 0.18 0.97
CA GLY A 382 16.94 0.78 2.25
C GLY A 382 18.09 1.78 2.07
N PHE A 383 18.59 2.35 3.17
CA PHE A 383 19.55 3.46 3.11
C PHE A 383 20.83 3.13 2.36
N GLY A 384 21.49 2.00 2.68
CA GLY A 384 22.71 1.59 1.96
C GLY A 384 22.51 1.42 0.45
N SER A 385 21.38 0.83 0.03
CA SER A 385 21.04 0.77 -1.40
C SER A 385 20.67 2.14 -1.98
N GLY A 386 20.05 3.02 -1.19
CA GLY A 386 19.69 4.39 -1.61
C GLY A 386 20.92 5.26 -1.84
N VAL A 387 21.91 5.19 -0.94
CA VAL A 387 23.22 5.84 -1.10
C VAL A 387 23.98 5.25 -2.28
N ARG A 388 23.97 3.92 -2.46
CA ARG A 388 24.60 3.27 -3.61
C ARG A 388 23.97 3.72 -4.93
N VAL A 389 22.65 3.77 -5.01
CA VAL A 389 21.92 4.27 -6.19
C VAL A 389 22.23 5.73 -6.40
N ALA A 390 22.16 6.58 -5.37
CA ALA A 390 22.51 7.99 -5.45
C ALA A 390 23.93 8.22 -5.97
N GLY A 391 24.90 7.45 -5.47
CA GLY A 391 26.30 7.50 -5.92
C GLY A 391 26.47 7.05 -7.37
N LYS A 392 25.84 5.93 -7.76
CA LYS A 392 25.84 5.45 -9.15
C LYS A 392 25.23 6.49 -10.08
N GLU A 393 24.04 7.01 -9.77
CA GLU A 393 23.35 8.02 -10.57
C GLU A 393 24.13 9.34 -10.63
N PHE A 394 24.85 9.71 -9.57
CA PHE A 394 25.73 10.88 -9.57
C PHE A 394 26.90 10.70 -10.54
N THR A 395 27.61 9.57 -10.47
CA THR A 395 28.76 9.30 -11.35
C THR A 395 28.33 9.08 -12.80
N LEU A 396 27.24 8.35 -12.99
CA LEU A 396 26.68 8.03 -14.30
C LEU A 396 26.00 9.25 -14.93
N GLY A 397 25.29 10.06 -14.16
CA GLY A 397 24.70 11.32 -14.62
C GLY A 397 25.74 12.39 -14.94
N MET A 398 26.90 12.40 -14.25
CA MET A 398 28.05 13.20 -14.69
C MET A 398 28.66 12.66 -15.98
N PHE A 399 28.79 11.33 -16.13
CA PHE A 399 29.29 10.73 -17.36
C PHE A 399 28.37 11.02 -18.55
N ASP A 400 27.07 10.79 -18.40
CA ASP A 400 26.02 11.05 -19.39
C ASP A 400 25.91 12.56 -19.69
N GLY A 401 26.12 13.40 -18.66
CA GLY A 401 26.24 14.85 -18.80
C GLY A 401 27.45 15.26 -19.64
N VAL A 402 28.62 14.64 -19.40
CA VAL A 402 29.85 14.88 -20.18
C VAL A 402 29.73 14.33 -21.61
N THR A 403 29.08 13.19 -21.83
CA THR A 403 28.84 12.65 -23.18
C THR A 403 27.75 13.44 -23.92
N GLY A 404 26.74 13.96 -23.22
CA GLY A 404 25.73 14.88 -23.76
C GLY A 404 26.24 16.31 -23.98
N ILE A 405 27.35 16.69 -23.34
CA ILE A 405 28.05 17.97 -23.51
C ILE A 405 28.78 18.05 -24.86
N LEU A 406 28.91 16.99 -25.67
CA LEU A 406 29.52 17.13 -27.02
C LEU A 406 28.51 17.47 -28.13
N THR A 407 27.22 17.23 -27.94
CA THR A 407 26.20 17.43 -29.00
C THR A 407 25.48 18.79 -28.94
N LEU A 408 25.40 19.43 -27.76
CA LEU A 408 24.65 20.68 -27.57
C LEU A 408 25.45 21.99 -27.61
N PRO A 409 26.77 22.07 -27.32
CA PRO A 409 27.52 23.32 -27.41
C PRO A 409 27.62 23.86 -28.84
N TYR A 410 27.60 22.97 -29.83
CA TYR A 410 27.73 23.35 -31.24
C TYR A 410 26.61 24.29 -31.72
N ARG A 411 25.39 24.16 -31.16
CA ARG A 411 24.26 25.05 -31.48
C ARG A 411 24.24 26.34 -30.64
N GLY A 412 24.70 26.31 -29.39
CA GLY A 412 24.78 27.49 -28.52
C GLY A 412 25.93 28.44 -28.89
N ALA A 413 27.08 27.88 -29.28
CA ALA A 413 28.23 28.64 -29.77
C ALA A 413 27.91 29.46 -31.04
N LYS A 414 26.90 29.04 -31.82
CA LYS A 414 26.48 29.70 -33.05
C LYS A 414 25.63 30.98 -32.81
N LYS A 415 25.13 31.23 -31.59
CA LYS A 415 24.31 32.42 -31.28
C LYS A 415 24.94 33.41 -30.30
N GLU A 416 25.71 32.99 -29.30
CA GLU A 416 26.15 33.89 -28.20
C GLU A 416 27.61 33.73 -27.74
N GLY A 417 28.43 32.98 -28.48
CA GLY A 417 29.87 32.83 -28.19
C GLY A 417 30.21 32.22 -26.82
N VAL A 418 31.44 32.50 -26.35
CA VAL A 418 32.07 31.85 -25.17
C VAL A 418 31.35 32.16 -23.85
N THR A 419 30.71 33.34 -23.76
CA THR A 419 29.92 33.76 -22.59
C THR A 419 28.62 32.98 -22.44
N GLY A 420 27.96 32.59 -23.55
CA GLY A 420 26.78 31.72 -23.54
C GLY A 420 27.10 30.27 -23.13
N PHE A 421 28.30 29.79 -23.46
CA PHE A 421 28.80 28.47 -23.08
C PHE A 421 29.02 28.34 -21.56
N CYS A 422 29.78 29.25 -20.95
CA CYS A 422 30.08 29.18 -19.52
C CYS A 422 28.85 29.46 -18.62
N THR A 423 27.96 30.35 -19.05
CA THR A 423 26.74 30.70 -18.30
C THR A 423 25.70 29.57 -18.34
N GLY A 424 25.62 28.84 -19.46
CA GLY A 424 24.75 27.66 -19.61
C GLY A 424 25.23 26.45 -18.80
N VAL A 425 26.54 26.19 -18.75
CA VAL A 425 27.12 25.07 -17.97
C VAL A 425 27.03 25.32 -16.46
N GLY A 426 27.32 26.55 -16.00
CA GLY A 426 27.33 26.90 -14.58
C GLY A 426 25.95 26.90 -13.91
N LYS A 427 24.89 27.28 -14.63
CA LYS A 427 23.51 27.30 -14.10
C LYS A 427 22.77 25.96 -14.27
N GLY A 428 23.19 25.11 -15.21
CA GLY A 428 22.55 23.82 -15.52
C GLY A 428 23.05 22.62 -14.70
N ALA A 429 24.36 22.54 -14.41
CA ALA A 429 24.94 21.34 -13.79
C ALA A 429 24.95 21.36 -12.25
N GLY A 430 25.17 22.52 -11.62
CA GLY A 430 25.42 22.60 -10.17
C GLY A 430 24.17 22.42 -9.29
N ALA A 431 22.99 22.84 -9.74
CA ALA A 431 21.76 22.80 -8.95
C ALA A 431 20.89 21.55 -9.19
N LEU A 432 21.03 20.90 -10.35
CA LEU A 432 20.21 19.75 -10.76
C LEU A 432 20.77 18.42 -10.23
N ILE A 433 22.08 18.30 -10.07
CA ILE A 433 22.76 17.02 -9.75
C ILE A 433 22.83 16.77 -8.23
N PHE A 434 23.01 17.83 -7.43
CA PHE A 434 23.09 17.71 -5.96
C PHE A 434 21.72 17.55 -5.28
N LYS A 435 20.64 18.10 -5.85
CA LYS A 435 19.28 18.01 -5.28
C LYS A 435 18.51 16.74 -5.67
N THR A 436 18.86 16.10 -6.79
CA THR A 436 18.18 14.88 -7.28
C THR A 436 18.70 13.61 -6.61
N SER A 437 20.01 13.50 -6.39
CA SER A 437 20.64 12.39 -5.63
C SER A 437 20.20 12.33 -4.16
N ALA A 438 19.87 13.49 -3.57
CA ALA A 438 19.27 13.59 -2.24
C ALA A 438 17.92 12.86 -2.15
N GLY A 439 17.10 12.89 -3.21
CA GLY A 439 15.82 12.18 -3.30
C GLY A 439 15.97 10.67 -3.15
N TYR A 440 16.99 10.06 -3.77
CA TYR A 440 17.27 8.63 -3.67
C TYR A 440 17.80 8.22 -2.29
N THR A 441 18.64 9.06 -1.69
CA THR A 441 19.15 8.85 -0.34
C THR A 441 18.03 8.93 0.70
N LEU A 442 17.16 9.96 0.59
CA LEU A 442 15.96 10.13 1.40
C LEU A 442 14.98 8.97 1.21
N LYS A 443 14.79 8.48 -0.02
CA LYS A 443 14.00 7.26 -0.30
C LYS A 443 14.60 6.03 0.37
N GLY A 444 15.92 5.92 0.40
CA GLY A 444 16.63 4.88 1.14
C GLY A 444 16.38 4.94 2.65
N LEU A 445 16.43 6.14 3.22
CA LEU A 445 16.10 6.39 4.63
C LEU A 445 14.64 6.01 4.94
N GLU A 446 13.70 6.46 4.10
CA GLU A 446 12.27 6.09 4.19
C GLU A 446 12.09 4.57 4.16
N LYS A 447 12.69 3.87 3.18
CA LYS A 447 12.60 2.39 3.09
C LYS A 447 13.28 1.70 4.27
N GLN A 448 14.34 2.26 4.85
CA GLN A 448 14.98 1.71 6.06
C GLN A 448 14.10 1.90 7.30
N PHE A 449 13.44 3.06 7.42
CA PHE A 449 12.48 3.34 8.48
C PHE A 449 11.26 2.41 8.36
N LEU A 450 10.68 2.30 7.15
CA LEU A 450 9.60 1.37 6.84
C LEU A 450 10.01 -0.09 7.05
N LYS A 451 11.28 -0.49 6.84
CA LYS A 451 11.76 -1.84 7.15
C LYS A 451 11.71 -2.16 8.65
N ARG A 452 11.86 -1.15 9.52
CA ARG A 452 11.75 -1.32 10.97
C ARG A 452 10.29 -1.48 11.41
N TYR A 453 9.38 -0.75 10.77
CA TYR A 453 7.93 -0.82 10.99
C TYR A 453 7.27 -2.06 10.34
N ASN A 454 7.68 -2.47 9.15
CA ASN A 454 7.20 -3.68 8.47
C ASN A 454 7.60 -5.00 9.15
N ARG A 455 8.29 -4.94 10.30
CA ARG A 455 8.58 -6.14 11.11
C ARG A 455 7.30 -6.76 11.66
N ASP A 456 6.38 -5.94 12.12
CA ASP A 456 5.12 -6.40 12.72
C ASP A 456 4.20 -6.95 11.64
N LEU A 457 4.09 -6.25 10.50
CA LEU A 457 3.37 -6.76 9.33
C LEU A 457 3.96 -8.10 8.86
N LYS A 458 5.29 -8.21 8.80
CA LYS A 458 5.96 -9.46 8.43
C LYS A 458 5.74 -10.56 9.46
N ALA A 459 5.72 -10.24 10.75
CA ALA A 459 5.39 -11.18 11.82
C ALA A 459 3.94 -11.66 11.72
N ARG A 460 2.98 -10.75 11.47
CA ARG A 460 1.58 -11.10 11.21
C ARG A 460 1.43 -12.02 9.99
N LEU A 461 2.11 -11.70 8.87
CA LEU A 461 2.13 -12.57 7.69
C LEU A 461 2.71 -13.95 7.99
N ILE A 462 3.82 -14.02 8.73
CA ILE A 462 4.40 -15.30 9.17
C ILE A 462 3.44 -16.05 10.08
N THR A 463 2.77 -15.39 11.01
CA THR A 463 1.76 -15.98 11.92
C THR A 463 0.66 -16.67 11.12
N VAL A 464 0.09 -15.98 10.14
CA VAL A 464 -0.95 -16.55 9.25
C VAL A 464 -0.42 -17.78 8.51
N ARG A 465 0.82 -17.74 7.99
CA ARG A 465 1.40 -18.88 7.28
C ARG A 465 1.76 -20.06 8.19
N LEU A 466 2.14 -19.80 9.45
CA LEU A 466 2.35 -20.84 10.44
C LEU A 466 1.03 -21.51 10.81
N ARG A 467 -0.01 -20.73 11.12
CA ARG A 467 -1.36 -21.26 11.40
C ARG A 467 -1.91 -22.07 10.22
N GLN A 468 -1.76 -21.57 8.99
CA GLN A 468 -2.11 -22.31 7.78
C GLN A 468 -1.32 -23.64 7.69
N GLY A 469 -0.01 -23.61 7.96
CA GLY A 469 0.83 -24.80 7.92
C GLY A 469 0.49 -25.84 9.00
N ILE A 470 0.06 -25.41 10.19
CA ILE A 470 -0.41 -26.29 11.26
C ILE A 470 -1.73 -26.96 10.84
N ALA A 471 -2.72 -26.16 10.41
CA ALA A 471 -4.01 -26.68 9.95
C ALA A 471 -3.88 -27.65 8.76
N GLU A 472 -3.03 -27.32 7.76
CA GLU A 472 -2.75 -28.22 6.65
C GLU A 472 -2.06 -29.52 7.10
N PHE A 473 -1.21 -29.44 8.12
CA PHE A 473 -0.50 -30.60 8.67
C PHE A 473 -1.44 -31.53 9.43
N GLU A 474 -2.39 -31.00 10.21
CA GLU A 474 -3.41 -31.80 10.90
C GLU A 474 -4.34 -32.53 9.93
N GLN A 475 -4.72 -31.86 8.84
CA GLN A 475 -5.61 -32.44 7.82
C GLN A 475 -4.91 -33.43 6.89
N ALA A 476 -3.59 -33.44 6.83
CA ALA A 476 -2.84 -34.30 5.92
C ALA A 476 -2.82 -35.77 6.39
N SER A 477 -3.11 -36.69 5.47
CA SER A 477 -3.00 -38.13 5.72
C SER A 477 -1.55 -38.54 6.05
N LYS A 478 -1.41 -39.63 6.80
CA LYS A 478 -0.09 -40.18 7.15
C LYS A 478 0.75 -40.50 5.90
N GLU A 479 0.14 -41.11 4.89
CA GLU A 479 0.78 -41.39 3.59
C GLU A 479 1.32 -40.13 2.92
N LYS A 480 0.56 -39.02 2.96
CA LYS A 480 1.01 -37.76 2.37
C LYS A 480 2.19 -37.17 3.13
N LYS A 481 2.23 -37.31 4.47
CA LYS A 481 3.37 -36.87 5.29
C LYS A 481 4.62 -37.69 4.96
N GLU A 482 4.48 -39.00 4.86
CA GLU A 482 5.56 -39.92 4.50
C GLU A 482 6.11 -39.68 3.09
N ASP A 483 5.23 -39.43 2.09
CA ASP A 483 5.63 -39.11 0.72
C ASP A 483 6.47 -37.83 0.64
N VAL A 484 6.08 -36.77 1.37
CA VAL A 484 6.85 -35.51 1.45
C VAL A 484 8.24 -35.77 2.03
N THR A 485 8.32 -36.53 3.12
CA THR A 485 9.58 -36.87 3.78
C THR A 485 10.48 -37.74 2.90
N ARG A 486 9.91 -38.72 2.20
CA ARG A 486 10.63 -39.57 1.23
C ARG A 486 11.23 -38.74 0.10
N ARG A 487 10.42 -37.92 -0.58
CA ARG A 487 10.88 -37.04 -1.67
C ARG A 487 12.01 -36.10 -1.20
N TRP A 488 11.90 -35.54 0.00
CA TRP A 488 12.96 -34.70 0.56
C TRP A 488 14.29 -35.44 0.71
N LYS A 489 14.27 -36.68 1.21
CA LYS A 489 15.47 -37.50 1.38
C LYS A 489 16.13 -37.82 0.03
N GLU A 490 15.33 -38.18 -0.98
CA GLU A 490 15.82 -38.42 -2.35
C GLU A 490 16.51 -37.19 -2.93
N ILE A 491 15.90 -36.01 -2.79
CA ILE A 491 16.46 -34.74 -3.26
C ILE A 491 17.73 -34.37 -2.49
N SER A 492 17.71 -34.54 -1.16
CA SER A 492 18.83 -34.18 -0.30
C SER A 492 20.07 -35.02 -0.59
N ALA A 493 19.89 -36.28 -1.00
CA ALA A 493 20.97 -37.18 -1.40
C ALA A 493 21.61 -36.81 -2.75
N VAL A 494 20.96 -35.99 -3.57
CA VAL A 494 21.49 -35.52 -4.87
C VAL A 494 22.14 -34.12 -4.74
N LEU A 495 21.72 -33.33 -3.75
CA LEU A 495 22.19 -31.95 -3.54
C LEU A 495 23.33 -31.82 -2.52
N MET A 496 23.56 -32.83 -1.69
CA MET A 496 24.70 -32.97 -0.78
C MET A 496 25.67 -34.00 -1.35
#